data_AF-A0AAD8MYJ3-F1
#
_entry.id   AF-A0AAD8MYJ3-F1
#
_cell.length_a   1.000
_cell.length_b   1.000
_cell.length_c   1.000
_cell.angle_alpha   90.00
_cell.angle_beta   90.00
_cell.angle_gamma   90.00
#
_symmetry.space_group_name_H-M   'P 1'
#
loop_
_entity.id
_entity.type
_entity.pdbx_description
1 polymer ?
#
loop_
_entity_poly.entity_id
_entity_poly.type
_entity_poly.pdbx_seq_one_letter_code
_entity_poly.pdbx_strand_id
1 'polypeptide(L)'
;MLHCLRPTPLAATRHLHPLSPRFQGTSDDGTPESSDQPSPTVNLSNAYKSAVQTTSYGEIRSKLYPDNSDLHEVQSQHLDGQEEEHILEEVLNPNRECVQEALESAKNSTLTRLISSYFEQSEHTSRFCLLLHHSLQRARSSYVPLHKLIAVLPLDSESEFLNQLQCDQAFKVFHDFDRLENPFPHPDSENFSEMRECFSQLKRQLDSCLLKSRSRIRHVRRATVGCAICLIGTVVGVTLTAVAIATHALVALVACPVCSTFLPSNITKKELAHMALLDAAAKNTYVLLNDLDTIDRLVARLHTEIEGDKLLIRLGLERGSDRHAIQEVAKQLYKNHLNFLRQLSDLEEHLCLCFAAINRARALLLQEIHLHQIHLS
;
A
#
# COMPACT_ATOMS: atom_id res chain seq x y z
N MET A 1 -37.88 -57.54 -22.04
CA MET A 1 -36.91 -57.14 -23.07
C MET A 1 -35.61 -56.79 -22.35
N LEU A 2 -34.65 -57.70 -22.44
CA LEU A 2 -33.26 -57.55 -22.01
C LEU A 2 -32.43 -56.93 -23.14
N HIS A 3 -31.43 -56.12 -22.80
CA HIS A 3 -30.06 -56.05 -23.37
C HIS A 3 -29.34 -54.90 -22.61
N CYS A 4 -28.52 -55.14 -21.58
CA CYS A 4 -27.18 -55.77 -21.50
C CYS A 4 -25.98 -54.93 -22.00
N LEU A 5 -25.17 -54.50 -21.01
CA LEU A 5 -23.68 -54.57 -20.91
C LEU A 5 -22.86 -53.62 -21.82
N ARG A 6 -21.71 -53.00 -21.48
CA ARG A 6 -20.76 -52.88 -20.34
C ARG A 6 -19.79 -51.68 -20.70
N PRO A 7 -18.74 -51.32 -19.90
CA PRO A 7 -18.16 -49.96 -19.84
C PRO A 7 -16.66 -49.80 -20.23
N THR A 8 -16.15 -48.56 -20.09
CA THR A 8 -14.75 -48.04 -19.95
C THR A 8 -13.88 -47.96 -21.24
N PRO A 9 -12.85 -47.06 -21.36
CA PRO A 9 -11.84 -46.71 -20.33
C PRO A 9 -11.32 -45.25 -20.23
N LEU A 10 -10.40 -45.07 -19.28
CA LEU A 10 -9.62 -43.90 -18.85
C LEU A 10 -8.88 -43.11 -19.95
N ALA A 11 -8.73 -41.80 -19.74
CA ALA A 11 -7.63 -40.99 -20.26
C ALA A 11 -7.32 -39.88 -19.21
N ALA A 12 -6.26 -40.02 -18.43
CA ALA A 12 -4.89 -39.55 -18.72
C ALA A 12 -4.71 -38.03 -18.46
N THR A 13 -4.23 -37.76 -17.25
CA THR A 13 -3.67 -36.52 -16.72
C THR A 13 -2.64 -35.94 -17.69
N ARG A 14 -2.84 -34.70 -18.15
CA ARG A 14 -1.82 -33.92 -18.86
C ARG A 14 -1.29 -32.82 -17.94
N HIS A 15 -0.10 -33.07 -17.40
CA HIS A 15 0.78 -32.06 -16.84
C HIS A 15 1.19 -31.08 -17.94
N LEU A 16 0.82 -29.81 -17.79
CA LEU A 16 1.38 -28.71 -18.59
C LEU A 16 2.46 -28.02 -17.74
N HIS A 17 3.70 -28.44 -17.97
CA HIS A 17 4.87 -27.65 -17.62
C HIS A 17 4.88 -26.35 -18.45
N PRO A 18 5.21 -25.18 -17.87
CA PRO A 18 5.43 -23.97 -18.65
C PRO A 18 6.70 -24.10 -19.50
N LEU A 19 6.55 -23.96 -20.81
CA LEU A 19 7.63 -23.85 -21.79
C LEU A 19 8.35 -22.50 -21.63
N SER A 20 9.62 -22.53 -21.26
CA SER A 20 10.56 -21.42 -21.47
C SER A 20 10.97 -21.36 -22.95
N PRO A 21 10.90 -20.20 -23.63
CA PRO A 21 11.50 -20.08 -24.96
C PRO A 21 13.01 -19.89 -24.85
N ARG A 22 13.75 -20.90 -25.33
CA ARG A 22 15.18 -20.83 -25.66
C ARG A 22 15.31 -20.19 -27.05
N PHE A 23 15.79 -18.96 -27.13
CA PHE A 23 16.25 -18.38 -28.40
C PHE A 23 17.77 -18.48 -28.48
N GLN A 24 18.22 -19.41 -29.33
CA GLN A 24 19.60 -19.53 -29.77
C GLN A 24 19.70 -18.88 -31.15
N GLY A 25 20.63 -17.93 -31.29
CA GLY A 25 20.69 -16.99 -32.41
C GLY A 25 21.42 -17.47 -33.66
N THR A 26 21.40 -16.58 -34.65
CA THR A 26 22.27 -16.54 -35.84
C THR A 26 22.39 -15.08 -36.30
N SER A 27 23.65 -14.60 -36.44
CA SER A 27 24.26 -13.64 -37.40
C SER A 27 23.37 -12.75 -38.27
N ASP A 28 23.67 -11.48 -38.61
CA ASP A 28 24.94 -10.75 -38.78
C ASP A 28 24.74 -9.21 -38.76
N ASP A 29 25.82 -8.49 -38.42
CA ASP A 29 26.31 -7.18 -38.91
C ASP A 29 25.57 -5.83 -38.61
N GLY A 30 26.27 -4.97 -37.87
CA GLY A 30 26.45 -3.54 -38.19
C GLY A 30 25.49 -2.47 -37.64
N THR A 31 25.65 -2.00 -36.38
CA THR A 31 25.38 -0.59 -35.96
C THR A 31 25.88 -0.32 -34.52
N PRO A 32 26.22 0.93 -34.13
CA PRO A 32 27.13 1.23 -33.03
C PRO A 32 26.54 1.01 -31.65
N GLU A 33 27.41 0.63 -30.71
CA GLU A 33 27.15 0.46 -29.28
C GLU A 33 26.39 1.66 -28.67
N SER A 34 25.07 1.49 -28.55
CA SER A 34 24.29 2.19 -27.53
C SER A 34 24.71 1.60 -26.19
N SER A 35 25.31 2.43 -25.34
CA SER A 35 25.47 2.18 -23.91
C SER A 35 24.07 2.07 -23.29
N ASP A 36 23.43 0.92 -23.41
CA ASP A 36 22.28 0.53 -22.60
C ASP A 36 22.80 0.26 -21.19
N GLN A 37 22.90 1.31 -20.38
CA GLN A 37 22.99 1.12 -18.94
C GLN A 37 21.72 0.41 -18.49
N PRO A 38 21.80 -0.80 -17.90
CA PRO A 38 20.64 -1.42 -17.32
C PRO A 38 20.15 -0.51 -16.20
N SER A 39 18.90 -0.05 -16.33
CA SER A 39 18.20 0.61 -15.23
C SER A 39 18.33 -0.29 -13.99
N PRO A 40 18.64 0.25 -12.80
CA PRO A 40 18.85 -0.58 -11.63
C PRO A 40 17.54 -1.29 -11.35
N THR A 41 17.49 -2.59 -11.59
CA THR A 41 16.35 -3.44 -11.25
C THR A 41 16.18 -3.33 -9.74
N VAL A 42 15.20 -2.55 -9.30
CA VAL A 42 14.88 -2.40 -7.88
C VAL A 42 14.59 -3.80 -7.37
N ASN A 43 15.42 -4.31 -6.46
CA ASN A 43 15.18 -5.59 -5.85
C ASN A 43 14.01 -5.40 -4.86
N LEU A 44 12.78 -5.70 -5.31
CA LEU A 44 11.56 -5.51 -4.51
C LEU A 44 11.65 -6.24 -3.15
N SER A 45 12.27 -7.42 -3.10
CA SER A 45 12.44 -8.15 -1.83
C SER A 45 13.34 -7.42 -0.84
N ASN A 46 14.42 -6.80 -1.31
CA ASN A 46 15.29 -6.00 -0.43
C ASN A 46 14.61 -4.69 -0.02
N ALA A 47 13.85 -4.06 -0.92
CA ALA A 47 13.06 -2.88 -0.61
C ALA A 47 12.00 -3.17 0.46
N TYR A 48 11.31 -4.29 0.33
CA TYR A 48 10.34 -4.79 1.30
C TYR A 48 10.97 -5.05 2.67
N LYS A 49 12.06 -5.83 2.72
CA LYS A 49 12.81 -6.09 3.96
C LYS A 49 13.27 -4.81 4.64
N SER A 50 13.68 -3.81 3.86
CA SER A 50 14.11 -2.52 4.40
C SER A 50 12.92 -1.73 4.95
N ALA A 51 11.74 -1.81 4.33
CA ALA A 51 10.54 -1.08 4.74
C ALA A 51 10.04 -1.52 6.13
N VAL A 52 10.01 -2.82 6.38
CA VAL A 52 9.56 -3.40 7.67
C VAL A 52 10.57 -3.19 8.81
N GLN A 53 11.79 -2.78 8.49
CA GLN A 53 12.84 -2.47 9.47
C GLN A 53 12.95 -0.96 9.77
N THR A 54 12.07 -0.14 9.19
CA THR A 54 12.10 1.30 9.43
C THR A 54 11.58 1.65 10.83
N THR A 55 12.10 2.72 11.42
CA THR A 55 11.61 3.26 12.69
C THR A 55 10.11 3.59 12.63
N SER A 56 9.66 4.18 11.52
CA SER A 56 8.25 4.50 11.30
C SER A 56 7.36 3.25 11.32
N TYR A 57 7.81 2.14 10.74
CA TYR A 57 7.07 0.88 10.83
C TYR A 57 6.97 0.40 12.28
N GLY A 58 8.08 0.41 13.02
CA GLY A 58 8.11 0.02 14.43
C GLY A 58 7.19 0.85 15.31
N GLU A 59 7.19 2.17 15.14
CA GLU A 59 6.33 3.10 15.88
C GLU A 59 4.83 2.87 15.58
N ILE A 60 4.48 2.67 14.31
CA ILE A 60 3.10 2.37 13.90
C ILE A 60 2.66 1.03 14.49
N ARG A 61 3.53 0.02 14.39
CA ARG A 61 3.26 -1.30 14.93
C ARG A 61 3.04 -1.24 16.44
N SER A 62 3.84 -0.50 17.20
CA SER A 62 3.65 -0.38 18.66
C SER A 62 2.34 0.30 19.05
N LYS A 63 1.82 1.21 18.21
CA LYS A 63 0.53 1.88 18.43
C LYS A 63 -0.66 0.97 18.11
N LEU A 64 -0.58 0.21 17.02
CA LEU A 64 -1.62 -0.73 16.63
C LEU A 64 -1.62 -2.02 17.46
N TYR A 65 -0.45 -2.48 17.90
CA TYR A 65 -0.26 -3.74 18.61
C TYR A 65 0.53 -3.47 19.90
N PRO A 66 -0.07 -2.80 20.90
CA PRO A 66 0.60 -2.55 22.17
C PRO A 66 0.95 -3.89 22.84
N ASP A 67 2.14 -3.96 23.41
CA ASP A 67 2.77 -5.16 24.02
C ASP A 67 2.04 -5.66 25.29
N ASN A 68 0.81 -5.23 25.53
CA ASN A 68 0.01 -5.54 26.70
C ASN A 68 -0.29 -7.05 26.71
N SER A 69 0.60 -7.75 27.42
CA SER A 69 0.58 -9.18 27.72
C SER A 69 -0.51 -9.58 28.73
N ASP A 70 -1.50 -8.71 28.96
CA ASP A 70 -2.69 -9.05 29.72
C ASP A 70 -3.81 -9.32 28.74
N LEU A 71 -4.12 -10.61 28.60
CA LEU A 71 -5.35 -11.15 28.05
C LEU A 71 -6.55 -10.54 28.79
N HIS A 72 -6.89 -9.29 28.49
CA HIS A 72 -8.28 -8.91 28.59
C HIS A 72 -8.97 -9.65 27.44
N GLU A 73 -9.83 -10.59 27.81
CA GLU A 73 -10.94 -10.98 26.95
C GLU A 73 -11.60 -9.69 26.48
N VAL A 74 -11.22 -9.20 25.30
CA VAL A 74 -12.01 -8.23 24.55
C VAL A 74 -13.20 -9.02 24.05
N GLN A 75 -14.09 -9.28 24.99
CA GLN A 75 -15.41 -9.82 24.79
C GLN A 75 -16.17 -8.76 24.00
N SER A 76 -16.04 -8.81 22.67
CA SER A 76 -16.93 -8.22 21.66
C SER A 76 -17.80 -7.06 22.17
N GLN A 77 -17.18 -6.00 22.66
CA GLN A 77 -17.82 -4.71 22.78
C GLN A 77 -17.22 -3.89 21.66
N HIS A 78 -18.11 -3.42 20.79
CA HIS A 78 -17.86 -2.34 19.85
C HIS A 78 -16.84 -1.39 20.49
N LEU A 79 -15.67 -1.19 19.88
CA LEU A 79 -14.83 -0.08 20.34
C LEU A 79 -15.72 1.15 20.27
N ASP A 80 -15.73 1.93 21.35
CA ASP A 80 -16.40 3.21 21.30
C ASP A 80 -15.72 4.03 20.20
N GLY A 81 -16.49 4.79 19.43
CA GLY A 81 -15.95 5.57 18.31
C GLY A 81 -14.82 6.52 18.74
N GLN A 82 -14.78 6.86 20.03
CA GLN A 82 -13.73 7.66 20.65
C GLN A 82 -12.36 6.94 20.72
N GLU A 83 -12.33 5.63 20.95
CA GLU A 83 -11.07 4.86 21.03
C GLU A 83 -10.46 4.66 19.64
N GLU A 84 -11.31 4.41 18.63
CA GLU A 84 -10.88 4.35 17.23
C GLU A 84 -10.28 5.68 16.75
N GLU A 85 -10.91 6.81 17.13
CA GLU A 85 -10.43 8.14 16.78
C GLU A 85 -9.10 8.47 17.46
N HIS A 86 -8.92 8.08 18.73
CA HIS A 86 -7.67 8.26 19.46
C HIS A 86 -6.51 7.47 18.83
N ILE A 87 -6.71 6.19 18.50
CA ILE A 87 -5.68 5.39 17.81
C ILE A 87 -5.32 6.02 16.47
N LEU A 88 -6.31 6.53 15.74
CA LEU A 88 -6.08 7.17 14.45
C LEU A 88 -5.27 8.46 14.58
N GLU A 89 -5.56 9.28 15.60
CA GLU A 89 -4.79 10.50 15.91
C GLU A 89 -3.34 10.19 16.26
N GLU A 90 -3.09 9.11 17.00
CA GLU A 90 -1.74 8.68 17.33
C GLU A 90 -0.98 8.11 16.12
N VAL A 91 -1.65 7.29 15.30
CA VAL A 91 -1.01 6.61 14.16
C VAL A 91 -0.76 7.56 13.01
N LEU A 92 -1.66 8.51 12.72
CA LEU A 92 -1.50 9.46 11.63
C LEU A 92 -0.48 10.55 11.97
N ASN A 93 0.58 10.63 11.15
CA ASN A 93 1.60 11.65 11.28
C ASN A 93 2.01 12.17 9.89
N PRO A 94 1.82 13.46 9.56
CA PRO A 94 1.15 14.51 10.34
C PRO A 94 -0.28 14.15 10.74
N ASN A 95 -0.70 14.53 11.96
CA ASN A 95 -2.06 14.32 12.44
C ASN A 95 -3.05 15.36 11.85
N ARG A 96 -4.32 15.29 12.22
CA ARG A 96 -5.38 16.19 11.72
C ARG A 96 -5.10 17.65 12.07
N GLU A 97 -4.72 17.93 13.32
CA GLU A 97 -4.45 19.28 13.82
C GLU A 97 -3.31 19.96 13.05
N CYS A 98 -2.18 19.27 12.88
CA CYS A 98 -1.03 19.78 12.13
C CYS A 98 -1.38 20.09 10.66
N VAL A 99 -2.22 19.25 10.04
CA VAL A 99 -2.70 19.49 8.68
C VAL A 99 -3.61 20.71 8.62
N GLN A 100 -4.51 20.86 9.59
CA GLN A 100 -5.44 21.99 9.63
C GLN A 100 -4.69 23.32 9.78
N GLU A 101 -3.75 23.42 10.71
CA GLU A 101 -2.93 24.62 10.92
C GLU A 101 -2.16 25.04 9.64
N ALA A 102 -1.56 24.06 8.96
CA ALA A 102 -0.84 24.31 7.71
C ALA A 102 -1.79 24.75 6.58
N LEU A 103 -3.01 24.22 6.53
CA LEU A 103 -4.01 24.60 5.53
C LEU A 103 -4.61 25.98 5.79
N GLU A 104 -4.83 26.36 7.05
CA GLU A 104 -5.35 27.69 7.43
C GLU A 104 -4.40 28.82 7.01
N SER A 105 -3.10 28.60 7.13
CA SER A 105 -2.07 29.54 6.68
C SER A 105 -1.82 29.48 5.16
N ALA A 106 -2.35 28.47 4.45
CA ALA A 106 -2.07 28.26 3.04
C ALA A 106 -2.95 29.11 2.13
N LYS A 107 -2.36 29.66 1.06
CA LYS A 107 -3.16 30.32 0.01
C LYS A 107 -4.12 29.32 -0.62
N ASN A 108 -5.39 29.74 -0.76
CA ASN A 108 -6.38 28.96 -1.48
C ASN A 108 -5.98 28.83 -2.96
N SER A 109 -5.57 27.63 -3.36
CA SER A 109 -5.12 27.30 -4.70
C SER A 109 -5.64 25.92 -5.12
N THR A 110 -5.64 25.63 -6.43
CA THR A 110 -6.02 24.30 -6.91
C THR A 110 -5.17 23.20 -6.29
N LEU A 111 -3.88 23.44 -6.04
CA LEU A 111 -3.03 22.46 -5.37
C LEU A 111 -3.43 22.29 -3.91
N THR A 112 -3.56 23.39 -3.16
CA THR A 112 -3.93 23.34 -1.74
C THR A 112 -5.24 22.57 -1.54
N ARG A 113 -6.23 22.77 -2.43
CA ARG A 113 -7.48 22.02 -2.42
C ARG A 113 -7.28 20.53 -2.72
N LEU A 114 -6.46 20.17 -3.70
CA LEU A 114 -6.14 18.76 -3.98
C LEU A 114 -5.44 18.09 -2.78
N ILE A 115 -4.50 18.78 -2.15
CA ILE A 115 -3.80 18.29 -0.96
C ILE A 115 -4.77 18.14 0.22
N SER A 116 -5.67 19.11 0.43
CA SER A 116 -6.73 19.00 1.43
C SER A 116 -7.61 17.77 1.21
N SER A 117 -8.06 17.53 -0.03
CA SER A 117 -8.84 16.35 -0.38
C SER A 117 -8.03 15.06 -0.18
N TYR A 118 -6.72 15.06 -0.48
CA TYR A 118 -5.87 13.92 -0.16
C TYR A 118 -5.83 13.64 1.36
N PHE A 119 -5.66 14.66 2.19
CA PHE A 119 -5.61 14.47 3.64
C PHE A 119 -6.90 13.88 4.19
N GLU A 120 -8.06 14.39 3.74
CA GLU A 120 -9.38 13.85 4.08
C GLU A 120 -9.52 12.38 3.65
N GLN A 121 -9.16 12.06 2.41
CA GLN A 121 -9.23 10.69 1.89
C GLN A 121 -8.25 9.75 2.59
N SER A 122 -7.07 10.24 2.97
CA SER A 122 -6.06 9.44 3.68
C SER A 122 -6.53 9.07 5.07
N GLU A 123 -7.28 9.97 5.73
CA GLU A 123 -7.87 9.70 7.04
C GLU A 123 -9.03 8.71 6.93
N HIS A 124 -9.92 8.86 5.94
CA HIS A 124 -10.96 7.88 5.67
C HIS A 124 -10.41 6.49 5.35
N THR A 125 -9.37 6.41 4.51
CA THR A 125 -8.69 5.14 4.20
C THR A 125 -8.11 4.52 5.46
N SER A 126 -7.52 5.35 6.33
CA SER A 126 -6.90 4.90 7.57
C SER A 126 -7.93 4.34 8.57
N ARG A 127 -9.16 4.87 8.60
CA ARG A 127 -10.28 4.26 9.36
C ARG A 127 -10.59 2.85 8.88
N PHE A 128 -10.66 2.63 7.57
CA PHE A 128 -10.86 1.27 7.04
C PHE A 128 -9.69 0.34 7.40
N CYS A 129 -8.45 0.81 7.32
CA CYS A 129 -7.30 0.03 7.78
C CYS A 129 -7.39 -0.33 9.27
N LEU A 130 -7.92 0.56 10.11
CA LEU A 130 -8.15 0.29 11.53
C LEU A 130 -9.27 -0.74 11.76
N LEU A 131 -10.38 -0.64 11.01
CA LEU A 131 -11.44 -1.66 11.03
C LEU A 131 -10.90 -3.05 10.64
N LEU A 132 -10.05 -3.12 9.61
CA LEU A 132 -9.39 -4.37 9.21
C LEU A 132 -8.43 -4.90 10.28
N HIS A 133 -7.73 -4.01 10.99
CA HIS A 133 -6.92 -4.39 12.14
C HIS A 133 -7.79 -5.05 13.23
N HIS A 134 -8.96 -4.50 13.54
CA HIS A 134 -9.89 -5.13 14.49
C HIS A 134 -10.44 -6.46 13.99
N SER A 135 -10.77 -6.58 12.69
CA SER A 135 -11.15 -7.85 12.07
C SER A 135 -10.04 -8.90 12.23
N LEU A 136 -8.79 -8.51 12.03
CA LEU A 136 -7.62 -9.37 12.21
C LEU A 136 -7.46 -9.83 13.67
N GLN A 137 -7.64 -8.94 14.66
CA GLN A 137 -7.61 -9.35 16.07
C GLN A 137 -8.73 -10.32 16.41
N ARG A 138 -9.95 -10.04 15.93
CA ARG A 138 -11.09 -10.94 16.12
C ARG A 138 -10.84 -12.31 15.48
N ALA A 139 -10.29 -12.35 14.27
CA ALA A 139 -9.93 -13.59 13.60
C ALA A 139 -8.93 -14.41 14.42
N ARG A 140 -7.86 -13.79 14.92
CA ARG A 140 -6.88 -14.44 15.79
C ARG A 140 -7.53 -15.03 17.02
N SER A 141 -8.31 -14.24 17.75
CA SER A 141 -9.00 -14.67 18.97
C SER A 141 -9.96 -15.82 18.70
N SER A 142 -10.76 -15.74 17.63
CA SER A 142 -11.72 -16.79 17.25
C SER A 142 -11.06 -18.13 16.92
N TYR A 143 -9.84 -18.11 16.39
CA TYR A 143 -9.11 -19.33 16.02
C TYR A 143 -8.28 -19.94 17.17
N VAL A 144 -8.06 -19.22 18.28
CA VAL A 144 -7.28 -19.74 19.43
C VAL A 144 -7.78 -21.11 19.92
N PRO A 145 -9.10 -21.34 20.12
CA PRO A 145 -9.60 -22.65 20.57
C PRO A 145 -9.31 -23.77 19.56
N LEU A 146 -9.48 -23.50 18.26
CA LEU A 146 -9.17 -24.46 17.19
C LEU A 146 -7.68 -24.81 17.17
N HIS A 147 -6.81 -23.81 17.27
CA HIS A 147 -5.36 -24.02 17.27
C HIS A 147 -4.90 -24.82 18.49
N LYS A 148 -5.44 -24.53 19.67
CA LYS A 148 -5.18 -25.32 20.89
C LYS A 148 -5.63 -26.77 20.75
N LEU A 149 -6.80 -27.00 20.15
CA LEU A 149 -7.30 -28.34 19.87
C LEU A 149 -6.37 -29.07 18.90
N ILE A 150 -6.07 -28.47 17.76
CA ILE A 150 -5.22 -29.05 16.72
C ILE A 150 -3.84 -29.44 17.27
N ALA A 151 -3.25 -28.62 18.15
CA ALA A 151 -1.94 -28.88 18.74
C ALA A 151 -1.89 -30.11 19.67
N VAL A 152 -3.03 -30.57 20.20
CA VAL A 152 -3.09 -31.72 21.12
C VAL A 152 -3.65 -32.99 20.49
N LEU A 153 -4.24 -32.88 19.30
CA LEU A 153 -4.81 -34.03 18.58
C LEU A 153 -3.71 -34.76 17.77
N PRO A 154 -3.75 -36.11 17.71
CA PRO A 154 -2.81 -36.90 16.91
C PRO A 154 -3.16 -36.85 15.41
N LEU A 155 -2.96 -35.69 14.77
CA LEU A 155 -3.38 -35.45 13.38
C LEU A 155 -2.29 -35.76 12.34
N ASP A 156 -1.03 -35.94 12.78
CA ASP A 156 0.13 -36.21 11.93
C ASP A 156 0.23 -37.65 11.43
N SER A 157 -0.47 -38.59 12.08
CA SER A 157 -0.41 -40.01 11.76
C SER A 157 -1.72 -40.49 11.14
N GLU A 158 -1.65 -40.97 9.89
CA GLU A 158 -2.83 -41.50 9.18
C GLU A 158 -3.43 -42.75 9.84
N SER A 159 -2.68 -43.43 10.69
CA SER A 159 -3.07 -44.65 11.40
C SER A 159 -3.69 -44.43 12.78
N GLU A 160 -3.63 -43.21 13.34
CA GLU A 160 -4.15 -42.92 14.67
C GLU A 160 -5.58 -42.37 14.59
N PHE A 161 -6.52 -43.01 15.27
CA PHE A 161 -7.91 -42.59 15.33
C PHE A 161 -8.16 -41.82 16.62
N LEU A 162 -8.95 -40.74 16.52
CA LEU A 162 -9.36 -39.98 17.69
C LEU A 162 -10.18 -40.85 18.64
N ASN A 163 -9.86 -40.82 19.95
CA ASN A 163 -10.70 -41.47 20.96
C ASN A 163 -12.01 -40.67 21.19
N GLN A 164 -12.99 -41.27 21.87
CA GLN A 164 -14.31 -40.63 22.04
C GLN A 164 -14.20 -39.28 22.77
N LEU A 165 -13.39 -39.19 23.81
CA LEU A 165 -13.18 -37.95 24.57
C LEU A 165 -12.62 -36.83 23.67
N GLN A 166 -11.64 -37.15 22.82
CA GLN A 166 -11.07 -36.21 21.85
C GLN A 166 -12.10 -35.78 20.81
N CYS A 167 -12.93 -36.71 20.32
CA CYS A 167 -14.02 -36.39 19.40
C CYS A 167 -15.05 -35.46 20.03
N ASP A 168 -15.46 -35.72 21.28
CA ASP A 168 -16.44 -34.89 21.99
C ASP A 168 -15.89 -33.48 22.27
N GLN A 169 -14.60 -33.38 22.63
CA GLN A 169 -13.91 -32.10 22.78
C GLN A 169 -13.84 -31.33 21.46
N ALA A 170 -13.44 -32.00 20.37
CA ALA A 170 -13.37 -31.39 19.05
C ALA A 170 -14.75 -30.93 18.57
N PHE A 171 -15.79 -31.76 18.74
CA PHE A 171 -17.18 -31.43 18.42
C PHE A 171 -17.62 -30.15 19.14
N LYS A 172 -17.32 -30.01 20.44
CA LYS A 172 -17.65 -28.81 21.21
C LYS A 172 -16.96 -27.56 20.64
N VAL A 173 -15.65 -27.62 20.41
CA VAL A 173 -14.89 -26.48 19.87
C VAL A 173 -15.40 -26.10 18.47
N PHE A 174 -15.67 -27.08 17.62
CA PHE A 174 -16.23 -26.86 16.28
C PHE A 174 -17.61 -26.20 16.33
N HIS A 175 -18.48 -26.68 17.22
CA HIS A 175 -19.80 -26.10 17.43
C HIS A 175 -19.71 -24.65 17.93
N ASP A 176 -18.81 -24.37 18.88
CA ASP A 176 -18.61 -23.01 19.37
C ASP A 176 -18.04 -22.08 18.27
N PHE A 177 -17.16 -22.58 17.41
CA PHE A 177 -16.60 -21.82 16.29
C PHE A 177 -17.62 -21.52 15.18
N ASP A 178 -18.48 -22.47 14.77
CA ASP A 178 -19.49 -22.24 13.70
C ASP A 178 -20.46 -21.10 14.04
N ARG A 179 -20.69 -20.87 15.34
CA ARG A 179 -21.54 -19.78 15.85
C ARG A 179 -20.91 -18.39 15.75
N LEU A 180 -19.59 -18.30 15.58
CA LEU A 180 -18.90 -17.02 15.48
C LEU A 180 -19.11 -16.42 14.10
N GLU A 181 -19.32 -15.11 14.01
CA GLU A 181 -19.35 -14.44 12.71
C GLU A 181 -17.96 -14.31 12.11
N ASN A 182 -17.90 -14.27 10.77
CA ASN A 182 -16.67 -13.99 10.08
C ASN A 182 -16.29 -12.51 10.30
N PRO A 183 -15.11 -12.23 10.87
CA PRO A 183 -14.72 -10.88 11.19
C PRO A 183 -14.38 -10.02 9.98
N PHE A 184 -14.05 -10.64 8.83
CA PHE A 184 -13.69 -9.92 7.62
C PHE A 184 -14.93 -9.61 6.78
N PRO A 185 -15.01 -8.40 6.20
CA PRO A 185 -16.12 -8.04 5.34
C PRO A 185 -16.19 -8.95 4.11
N HIS A 186 -17.41 -9.28 3.69
CA HIS A 186 -17.63 -10.08 2.50
C HIS A 186 -17.18 -9.30 1.24
N PRO A 187 -16.51 -9.94 0.26
CA PRO A 187 -16.04 -9.27 -0.96
C PRO A 187 -17.12 -8.52 -1.75
N ASP A 188 -18.35 -9.00 -1.71
CA ASP A 188 -19.51 -8.37 -2.36
C ASP A 188 -20.35 -7.48 -1.42
N SER A 189 -19.89 -7.23 -0.18
CA SER A 189 -20.59 -6.34 0.74
C SER A 189 -20.38 -4.86 0.40
N GLU A 190 -21.35 -4.03 0.78
CA GLU A 190 -21.25 -2.57 0.63
C GLU A 190 -20.01 -2.03 1.36
N ASN A 191 -19.75 -2.46 2.61
CA ASN A 191 -18.57 -2.05 3.39
C ASN A 191 -17.24 -2.31 2.66
N PHE A 192 -17.13 -3.46 1.97
CA PHE A 192 -15.91 -3.80 1.22
C PHE A 192 -15.80 -3.00 -0.07
N SER A 193 -16.92 -2.72 -0.73
CA SER A 193 -16.98 -1.82 -1.88
C SER A 193 -16.57 -0.40 -1.52
N GLU A 194 -17.07 0.12 -0.40
CA GLU A 194 -16.71 1.44 0.13
C GLU A 194 -15.22 1.53 0.46
N MET A 195 -14.65 0.50 1.09
CA MET A 195 -13.21 0.41 1.35
C MET A 195 -12.41 0.50 0.04
N ARG A 196 -12.77 -0.30 -0.96
CA ARG A 196 -12.09 -0.31 -2.27
C ARG A 196 -12.18 1.04 -2.97
N GLU A 197 -13.35 1.68 -2.91
CA GLU A 197 -13.52 3.00 -3.50
C GLU A 197 -12.68 4.04 -2.75
N CYS A 198 -12.62 3.98 -1.42
CA CYS A 198 -11.77 4.86 -0.63
C CYS A 198 -10.28 4.69 -1.00
N PHE A 199 -9.82 3.43 -1.14
CA PHE A 199 -8.45 3.13 -1.57
C PHE A 199 -8.18 3.70 -2.97
N SER A 200 -9.10 3.51 -3.91
CA SER A 200 -9.03 4.05 -5.27
C SER A 200 -9.02 5.58 -5.31
N GLN A 201 -9.83 6.23 -4.48
CA GLN A 201 -9.89 7.69 -4.36
C GLN A 201 -8.58 8.24 -3.81
N LEU A 202 -8.04 7.64 -2.75
CA LEU A 202 -6.76 8.05 -2.17
C LEU A 202 -5.62 8.01 -3.21
N LYS A 203 -5.55 6.91 -3.96
CA LYS A 203 -4.58 6.73 -5.06
C LYS A 203 -4.70 7.86 -6.10
N ARG A 204 -5.92 8.12 -6.59
CA ARG A 204 -6.20 9.19 -7.56
C ARG A 204 -5.85 10.59 -7.04
N GLN A 205 -6.17 10.88 -5.79
CA GLN A 205 -5.86 12.19 -5.17
C GLN A 205 -4.35 12.39 -5.06
N LEU A 206 -3.62 11.36 -4.62
CA LEU A 206 -2.17 11.42 -4.50
C LEU A 206 -1.51 11.65 -5.87
N ASP A 207 -1.89 10.88 -6.89
CA ASP A 207 -1.38 11.05 -8.25
C ASP A 207 -1.69 12.46 -8.80
N SER A 208 -2.90 12.96 -8.55
CA SER A 208 -3.31 14.30 -8.97
C SER A 208 -2.46 15.38 -8.29
N CYS A 209 -2.20 15.26 -6.99
CA CYS A 209 -1.32 16.16 -6.24
C CYS A 209 0.09 16.18 -6.84
N LEU A 210 0.67 15.00 -7.09
CA LEU A 210 2.02 14.86 -7.62
C LEU A 210 2.15 15.38 -9.04
N LEU A 211 1.20 15.06 -9.92
CA LEU A 211 1.16 15.59 -11.28
C LEU A 211 1.04 17.12 -11.27
N LYS A 212 0.16 17.67 -10.44
CA LYS A 212 -0.03 19.12 -10.33
C LYS A 212 1.24 19.79 -9.82
N SER A 213 1.88 19.26 -8.78
CA SER A 213 3.12 19.83 -8.26
C SER A 213 4.25 19.78 -9.30
N ARG A 214 4.49 18.62 -9.93
CA ARG A 214 5.48 18.45 -11.01
C ARG A 214 5.24 19.41 -12.17
N SER A 215 3.98 19.60 -12.57
CA SER A 215 3.64 20.50 -13.66
C SER A 215 4.11 21.92 -13.36
N ARG A 216 3.88 22.43 -12.14
CA ARG A 216 4.25 23.80 -11.76
C ARG A 216 5.75 24.00 -11.83
N ILE A 217 6.54 23.09 -11.27
CA ILE A 217 8.01 23.20 -11.33
C ILE A 217 8.49 23.23 -12.79
N ARG A 218 7.91 22.41 -13.69
CA ARG A 218 8.25 22.47 -15.12
C ARG A 218 7.94 23.82 -15.74
N HIS A 219 6.83 24.47 -15.36
CA HIS A 219 6.49 25.80 -15.85
C HIS A 219 7.46 26.87 -15.33
N VAL A 220 7.80 26.85 -14.04
CA VAL A 220 8.77 27.78 -13.45
C VAL A 220 10.12 27.63 -14.14
N ARG A 221 10.63 26.40 -14.28
CA ARG A 221 11.89 26.12 -14.97
C ARG A 221 11.89 26.62 -16.42
N ARG A 222 10.80 26.38 -17.16
CA ARG A 222 10.67 26.87 -18.56
C ARG A 222 10.67 28.40 -18.61
N ALA A 223 10.00 29.06 -17.68
CA ALA A 223 9.99 30.51 -17.59
C ALA A 223 11.40 31.05 -17.27
N THR A 224 12.12 30.46 -16.30
CA THR A 224 13.48 30.84 -15.94
C THR A 224 14.45 30.69 -17.12
N VAL A 225 14.37 29.57 -17.85
CA VAL A 225 15.20 29.34 -19.05
C VAL A 225 14.83 30.35 -20.15
N GLY A 226 13.54 30.61 -20.37
CA GLY A 226 13.08 31.62 -21.33
C GLY A 226 13.61 33.02 -21.00
N CYS A 227 13.53 33.43 -19.73
CA CYS A 227 14.09 34.69 -19.25
C CYS A 227 15.60 34.76 -19.45
N ALA A 228 16.34 33.69 -19.17
CA ALA A 228 17.79 33.63 -19.39
C ALA A 228 18.14 33.83 -20.87
N ILE A 229 17.43 33.15 -21.78
CA ILE A 229 17.64 33.26 -23.23
C ILE A 229 17.33 34.69 -23.70
N CYS A 230 16.22 35.29 -23.24
CA CYS A 230 15.89 36.67 -23.56
C CYS A 230 16.96 37.65 -23.07
N LEU A 231 17.48 37.48 -21.85
CA LEU A 231 18.55 38.33 -21.31
C LEU A 231 19.83 38.22 -22.15
N ILE A 232 20.26 37.00 -22.48
CA ILE A 232 21.43 36.79 -23.35
C ILE A 232 21.20 37.46 -24.72
N GLY A 233 20.03 37.28 -25.32
CA GLY A 233 19.66 37.92 -26.58
C GLY A 233 19.70 39.46 -26.50
N THR A 234 19.21 40.05 -25.41
CA THR A 234 19.27 41.51 -25.20
C THR A 234 20.69 42.02 -25.04
N VAL A 235 21.54 41.34 -24.28
CA VAL A 235 22.95 41.73 -24.08
C VAL A 235 23.70 41.67 -25.42
N VAL A 236 23.53 40.59 -26.18
CA VAL A 236 24.15 40.44 -27.50
C VAL A 236 23.64 41.50 -28.48
N GLY A 237 22.34 41.82 -28.47
CA GLY A 237 21.77 42.87 -29.29
C GLY A 237 22.29 44.27 -28.95
N VAL A 238 22.39 44.59 -27.65
CA VAL A 238 22.93 45.88 -27.18
C VAL A 238 24.41 46.02 -27.52
N THR A 239 25.22 44.97 -27.37
CA THR A 239 26.65 45.04 -27.73
C THR A 239 26.85 45.23 -29.22
N LEU A 240 26.12 44.49 -30.07
CA LEU A 240 26.18 44.64 -31.52
C LEU A 240 25.78 46.06 -31.97
N THR A 241 24.70 46.60 -31.42
CA THR A 241 24.24 47.96 -31.73
C THR A 241 25.23 49.02 -31.25
N ALA A 242 25.77 48.88 -30.03
CA ALA A 242 26.80 49.79 -29.51
C ALA A 242 28.08 49.78 -30.36
N VAL A 243 28.53 48.61 -30.82
CA VAL A 243 29.70 48.48 -31.72
C VAL A 243 29.41 49.18 -33.05
N ALA A 244 28.25 48.94 -33.67
CA ALA A 244 27.88 49.59 -34.93
C ALA A 244 27.80 51.12 -34.81
N ILE A 245 27.29 51.63 -33.69
CA ILE A 245 27.25 53.06 -33.42
C ILE A 245 28.66 53.61 -33.21
N ALA A 246 29.49 52.96 -32.38
CA ALA A 246 30.86 53.40 -32.11
C ALA A 246 31.74 53.40 -33.36
N THR A 247 31.52 52.47 -34.31
CA THR A 247 32.21 52.48 -35.61
C THR A 247 31.82 53.67 -36.49
N HIS A 248 30.65 54.26 -36.29
CA HIS A 248 30.14 55.39 -37.09
C HIS A 248 30.12 56.73 -36.32
N ALA A 249 30.33 56.74 -35.01
CA ALA A 249 30.34 57.94 -34.17
C ALA A 249 31.35 57.82 -33.02
N LEU A 250 32.38 58.68 -33.05
CA LEU A 250 33.17 59.00 -31.86
C LEU A 250 32.29 59.88 -30.94
N VAL A 251 31.70 59.34 -29.87
CA VAL A 251 31.50 60.01 -28.55
C VAL A 251 30.68 59.16 -27.55
N ALA A 252 31.19 59.18 -26.31
CA ALA A 252 30.62 58.94 -24.97
C ALA A 252 29.51 57.89 -24.76
N LEU A 253 29.93 56.80 -24.13
CA LEU A 253 29.13 55.67 -23.67
C LEU A 253 28.26 56.08 -22.46
N VAL A 254 26.94 56.20 -22.64
CA VAL A 254 25.99 56.30 -21.52
C VAL A 254 25.87 54.92 -20.89
N ALA A 255 26.46 54.79 -19.70
CA ALA A 255 26.35 53.59 -18.88
C ALA A 255 24.90 53.44 -18.38
N CYS A 256 24.08 52.68 -19.09
CA CYS A 256 22.85 52.13 -18.53
C CYS A 256 23.20 50.84 -17.77
N PRO A 257 23.00 50.77 -16.45
CA PRO A 257 23.16 49.53 -15.72
C PRO A 257 22.01 48.60 -16.11
N VAL A 258 22.23 47.73 -17.09
CA VAL A 258 21.28 46.66 -17.40
C VAL A 258 21.31 45.69 -16.22
N CYS A 259 20.22 45.72 -15.46
CA CYS A 259 19.94 44.98 -14.23
C CYS A 259 20.62 43.60 -14.17
N SER A 260 21.66 43.46 -13.35
CA SER A 260 22.35 42.19 -13.09
C SER A 260 21.58 41.24 -12.15
N THR A 261 20.30 41.50 -11.86
CA THR A 261 19.59 40.88 -10.74
C THR A 261 18.73 39.65 -11.08
N PHE A 262 18.68 39.16 -12.33
CA PHE A 262 17.57 38.29 -12.75
C PHE A 262 17.85 36.81 -13.02
N LEU A 263 19.04 36.27 -12.73
CA LEU A 263 19.18 34.81 -12.67
C LEU A 263 19.55 34.33 -11.26
N PRO A 264 18.56 33.96 -10.44
CA PRO A 264 18.83 33.42 -9.12
C PRO A 264 19.33 31.97 -9.31
N SER A 265 20.64 31.78 -9.31
CA SER A 265 21.26 30.44 -9.27
C SER A 265 20.80 29.60 -8.07
N ASN A 266 20.24 30.23 -7.04
CA ASN A 266 19.62 29.58 -5.88
C ASN A 266 18.24 28.97 -6.20
N ILE A 267 17.49 29.49 -7.19
CA ILE A 267 16.18 28.96 -7.58
C ILE A 267 16.34 27.57 -8.22
N THR A 268 17.34 27.38 -9.08
CA THR A 268 17.56 26.10 -9.76
C THR A 268 17.95 24.98 -8.80
N LYS A 269 18.73 25.27 -7.74
CA LYS A 269 19.06 24.29 -6.69
C LYS A 269 17.84 23.88 -5.87
N LYS A 270 17.00 24.86 -5.47
CA LYS A 270 15.76 24.60 -4.73
C LYS A 270 14.76 23.80 -5.55
N GLU A 271 14.61 24.12 -6.84
CA GLU A 271 13.78 23.37 -7.77
C GLU A 271 14.24 21.93 -7.98
N LEU A 272 15.56 21.70 -8.06
CA LEU A 272 16.11 20.35 -8.21
C LEU A 272 15.88 19.50 -6.97
N ALA A 273 16.10 20.05 -5.78
CA ALA A 273 15.78 19.39 -4.51
C ALA A 273 14.28 19.07 -4.43
N HIS A 274 13.42 19.97 -4.91
CA HIS A 274 11.99 19.79 -4.93
C HIS A 274 11.53 18.73 -5.96
N MET A 275 12.17 18.67 -7.13
CA MET A 275 11.94 17.58 -8.09
C MET A 275 12.35 16.22 -7.51
N ALA A 276 13.47 16.15 -6.78
CA ALA A 276 13.88 14.92 -6.09
C ALA A 276 12.86 14.50 -5.02
N LEU A 277 12.29 15.48 -4.28
CA LEU A 277 11.21 15.25 -3.33
C LEU A 277 9.97 14.66 -4.01
N LEU A 278 9.55 15.21 -5.15
CA LEU A 278 8.39 14.72 -5.90
C LEU A 278 8.65 13.39 -6.62
N ASP A 279 9.90 13.08 -6.95
CA ASP A 279 10.29 11.76 -7.45
C ASP A 279 10.19 10.71 -6.34
N ALA A 280 10.73 11.02 -5.16
CA ALA A 280 10.58 10.19 -3.97
C ALA A 280 9.10 10.00 -3.60
N ALA A 281 8.30 11.06 -3.66
CA ALA A 281 6.86 11.00 -3.37
C ALA A 281 6.12 10.07 -4.34
N ALA A 282 6.39 10.13 -5.64
CA ALA A 282 5.76 9.22 -6.60
C ALA A 282 6.21 7.76 -6.45
N LYS A 283 7.48 7.53 -6.08
CA LYS A 283 7.93 6.18 -5.71
C LYS A 283 7.16 5.64 -4.52
N ASN A 284 6.88 6.48 -3.51
CA ASN A 284 6.07 6.08 -2.35
C ASN A 284 4.60 5.83 -2.73
N THR A 285 4.05 6.57 -3.69
CA THR A 285 2.71 6.31 -4.23
C THR A 285 2.59 4.91 -4.82
N TYR A 286 3.61 4.46 -5.56
CA TYR A 286 3.66 3.10 -6.09
C TYR A 286 3.68 2.05 -4.98
N VAL A 287 4.40 2.30 -3.88
CA VAL A 287 4.40 1.42 -2.71
C VAL A 287 3.01 1.37 -2.05
N LEU A 288 2.41 2.54 -1.76
CA LEU A 288 1.06 2.63 -1.20
C LEU A 288 0.03 1.93 -2.09
N LEU A 289 0.15 2.06 -3.42
CA LEU A 289 -0.72 1.42 -4.39
C LEU A 289 -0.70 -0.10 -4.22
N ASN A 290 0.51 -0.66 -4.16
CA ASN A 290 0.74 -2.09 -4.02
C ASN A 290 0.28 -2.63 -2.66
N ASP A 291 0.50 -1.87 -1.57
CA ASP A 291 0.04 -2.29 -0.24
C ASP A 291 -1.48 -2.35 -0.17
N LEU A 292 -2.19 -1.32 -0.67
CA LEU A 292 -3.66 -1.31 -0.70
C LEU A 292 -4.24 -2.46 -1.54
N ASP A 293 -3.65 -2.77 -2.69
CA ASP A 293 -4.08 -3.91 -3.53
C ASP A 293 -3.75 -5.25 -2.86
N THR A 294 -2.69 -5.31 -2.07
CA THR A 294 -2.31 -6.53 -1.33
C THR A 294 -3.24 -6.76 -0.15
N ILE A 295 -3.56 -5.70 0.61
CA ILE A 295 -4.57 -5.72 1.69
C ILE A 295 -5.91 -6.21 1.14
N ASP A 296 -6.39 -5.64 0.04
CA ASP A 296 -7.64 -6.04 -0.60
C ASP A 296 -7.70 -7.56 -0.87
N ARG A 297 -6.65 -8.11 -1.50
CA ARG A 297 -6.57 -9.54 -1.81
C ARG A 297 -6.45 -10.41 -0.57
N LEU A 298 -5.69 -9.97 0.44
CA LEU A 298 -5.53 -10.70 1.70
C LEU A 298 -6.85 -10.78 2.47
N VAL A 299 -7.59 -9.67 2.55
CA VAL A 299 -8.90 -9.64 3.21
C VAL A 299 -9.90 -10.55 2.50
N ALA A 300 -9.99 -10.49 1.17
CA ALA A 300 -10.87 -11.38 0.41
C ALA A 300 -10.50 -12.87 0.58
N ARG A 301 -9.20 -13.18 0.62
CA ARG A 301 -8.71 -14.54 0.85
C ARG A 301 -9.02 -15.03 2.26
N LEU A 302 -8.71 -14.24 3.28
CA LEU A 302 -9.00 -14.56 4.68
C LEU A 302 -10.50 -14.75 4.90
N HIS A 303 -11.34 -13.89 4.32
CA HIS A 303 -12.78 -14.06 4.38
C HIS A 303 -13.21 -15.43 3.81
N THR A 304 -12.72 -15.77 2.61
CA THR A 304 -13.02 -17.06 1.95
C THR A 304 -12.51 -18.26 2.73
N GLU A 305 -11.32 -18.15 3.33
CA GLU A 305 -10.71 -19.22 4.12
C GLU A 305 -11.53 -19.50 5.39
N ILE A 306 -11.96 -18.45 6.10
CA ILE A 306 -12.82 -18.58 7.28
C ILE A 306 -14.18 -19.18 6.91
N GLU A 307 -14.83 -18.72 5.83
CA GLU A 307 -16.10 -19.34 5.38
C GLU A 307 -15.91 -20.80 4.96
N GLY A 308 -14.77 -21.13 4.35
CA GLY A 308 -14.40 -22.51 4.00
C GLY A 308 -14.26 -23.41 5.22
N ASP A 309 -13.53 -22.96 6.23
CA ASP A 309 -13.36 -23.68 7.49
C ASP A 309 -14.70 -23.86 8.21
N LYS A 310 -15.54 -22.82 8.23
CA LYS A 310 -16.90 -22.89 8.81
C LYS A 310 -17.77 -23.89 8.07
N LEU A 311 -17.77 -23.88 6.74
CA LEU A 311 -18.52 -24.85 5.93
C LEU A 311 -18.05 -26.28 6.21
N LEU A 312 -16.73 -26.50 6.24
CA LEU A 312 -16.14 -27.80 6.56
C LEU A 312 -16.57 -28.28 7.95
N ILE A 313 -16.50 -27.40 8.95
CA ILE A 313 -16.95 -27.68 10.32
C ILE A 313 -18.43 -28.05 10.33
N ARG A 314 -19.29 -27.27 9.68
CA ARG A 314 -20.74 -27.51 9.63
C ARG A 314 -21.07 -28.88 9.03
N LEU A 315 -20.42 -29.24 7.93
CA LEU A 315 -20.58 -30.57 7.30
C LEU A 315 -20.17 -31.71 8.24
N GLY A 316 -19.14 -31.51 9.06
CA GLY A 316 -18.76 -32.46 10.11
C GLY A 316 -19.80 -32.56 11.23
N LEU A 317 -20.28 -31.42 11.73
CA LEU A 317 -21.28 -31.34 12.80
C LEU A 317 -22.63 -31.95 12.40
N GLU A 318 -23.04 -31.85 11.13
CA GLU A 318 -24.25 -32.48 10.59
C GLU A 318 -24.22 -34.02 10.69
N ARG A 319 -23.03 -34.62 10.78
CA ARG A 319 -22.86 -36.07 11.03
C ARG A 319 -22.90 -36.43 12.51
N GLY A 320 -23.15 -35.48 13.40
CA GLY A 320 -23.11 -35.65 14.84
C GLY A 320 -21.69 -35.90 15.35
N SER A 321 -21.56 -36.64 16.45
CA SER A 321 -20.27 -37.03 17.02
C SER A 321 -19.61 -38.21 16.30
N ASP A 322 -19.85 -38.36 14.99
CA ASP A 322 -19.20 -39.40 14.19
C ASP A 322 -17.68 -39.17 14.20
N ARG A 323 -16.94 -40.18 14.66
CA ARG A 323 -15.50 -40.06 14.92
C ARG A 323 -14.72 -39.79 13.64
N HIS A 324 -15.14 -40.38 12.51
CA HIS A 324 -14.46 -40.20 11.23
C HIS A 324 -14.71 -38.80 10.67
N ALA A 325 -15.94 -38.31 10.73
CA ALA A 325 -16.28 -36.95 10.29
C ALA A 325 -15.51 -35.89 11.10
N ILE A 326 -15.50 -36.00 12.43
CA ILE A 326 -14.79 -35.07 13.30
C ILE A 326 -13.28 -35.13 13.09
N GLN A 327 -12.73 -36.33 12.93
CA GLN A 327 -11.30 -36.50 12.65
C GLN A 327 -10.91 -35.90 11.30
N GLU A 328 -11.73 -36.06 10.25
CA GLU A 328 -11.42 -35.51 8.93
C GLU A 328 -11.46 -33.98 8.93
N VAL A 329 -12.46 -33.38 9.59
CA VAL A 329 -12.49 -31.92 9.80
C VAL A 329 -11.23 -31.44 10.51
N ALA A 330 -10.85 -32.09 11.61
CA ALA A 330 -9.62 -31.74 12.35
C ALA A 330 -8.36 -31.84 11.48
N LYS A 331 -8.22 -32.90 10.68
CA LYS A 331 -7.09 -33.08 9.75
C LYS A 331 -7.01 -31.99 8.69
N GLN A 332 -8.15 -31.59 8.11
CA GLN A 332 -8.18 -30.55 7.08
C GLN A 332 -7.86 -29.16 7.66
N LEU A 333 -8.42 -28.83 8.83
CA LEU A 333 -8.07 -27.60 9.55
C LEU A 333 -6.57 -27.56 9.90
N TYR A 334 -6.01 -28.69 10.34
CA TYR A 334 -4.58 -28.81 10.62
C TYR A 334 -3.70 -28.54 9.40
N LYS A 335 -4.05 -29.11 8.24
CA LYS A 335 -3.30 -28.89 6.98
C LYS A 335 -3.26 -27.42 6.56
N ASN A 336 -4.33 -26.67 6.81
CA ASN A 336 -4.44 -25.27 6.40
C ASN A 336 -3.90 -24.29 7.45
N HIS A 337 -3.81 -24.71 8.72
CA HIS A 337 -3.51 -23.87 9.88
C HIS A 337 -2.29 -22.93 9.71
N LEU A 338 -1.15 -23.46 9.25
CA LEU A 338 0.07 -22.63 9.09
C LEU A 338 -0.07 -21.58 7.98
N ASN A 339 -0.78 -21.91 6.92
CA ASN A 339 -1.05 -20.96 5.83
C ASN A 339 -1.98 -19.84 6.31
N PHE A 340 -3.01 -20.18 7.07
CA PHE A 340 -3.92 -19.20 7.67
C PHE A 340 -3.18 -18.21 8.60
N LEU A 341 -2.36 -18.74 9.52
CA LEU A 341 -1.55 -17.91 10.42
C LEU A 341 -0.59 -16.99 9.66
N ARG A 342 -0.01 -17.49 8.57
CA ARG A 342 0.83 -16.69 7.69
C ARG A 342 0.03 -15.56 7.03
N GLN A 343 -1.15 -15.82 6.50
CA GLN A 343 -1.99 -14.77 5.90
C GLN A 343 -2.39 -13.68 6.90
N LEU A 344 -2.70 -14.05 8.14
CA LEU A 344 -2.97 -13.08 9.20
C LEU A 344 -1.72 -12.23 9.52
N SER A 345 -0.53 -12.82 9.47
CA SER A 345 0.73 -12.11 9.68
C SER A 345 1.05 -11.17 8.51
N ASP A 346 0.84 -11.65 7.28
CA ASP A 346 1.02 -10.86 6.05
C ASP A 346 0.06 -9.64 6.07
N LEU A 347 -1.20 -9.82 6.49
CA LEU A 347 -2.16 -8.70 6.58
C LEU A 347 -1.73 -7.67 7.63
N GLU A 348 -1.29 -8.10 8.81
CA GLU A 348 -0.77 -7.20 9.85
C GLU A 348 0.39 -6.35 9.34
N GLU A 349 1.36 -6.98 8.66
CA GLU A 349 2.53 -6.31 8.12
C GLU A 349 2.15 -5.27 7.06
N HIS A 350 1.25 -5.64 6.14
CA HIS A 350 0.78 -4.72 5.10
C HIS A 350 -0.09 -3.58 5.65
N LEU A 351 -0.86 -3.80 6.72
CA LEU A 351 -1.56 -2.70 7.40
C LEU A 351 -0.56 -1.68 7.96
N CYS A 352 0.50 -2.13 8.63
CA CYS A 352 1.55 -1.25 9.15
C CYS A 352 2.29 -0.51 8.02
N LEU A 353 2.63 -1.20 6.93
CA LEU A 353 3.26 -0.61 5.75
C LEU A 353 2.36 0.44 5.08
N CYS A 354 1.05 0.17 4.99
CA CYS A 354 0.07 1.11 4.43
C CYS A 354 0.02 2.40 5.25
N PHE A 355 -0.09 2.32 6.58
CA PHE A 355 -0.02 3.50 7.45
C PHE A 355 1.30 4.26 7.29
N ALA A 356 2.43 3.55 7.21
CA ALA A 356 3.74 4.18 7.02
C ALA A 356 3.82 4.94 5.68
N ALA A 357 3.28 4.34 4.62
CA ALA A 357 3.23 4.94 3.29
C ALA A 357 2.27 6.15 3.24
N ILE A 358 1.11 6.08 3.91
CA ILE A 358 0.19 7.20 4.10
C ILE A 358 0.90 8.34 4.83
N ASN A 359 1.49 8.08 6.00
CA ASN A 359 2.18 9.10 6.80
C ASN A 359 3.31 9.77 6.03
N ARG A 360 4.09 8.98 5.28
CA ARG A 360 5.14 9.52 4.42
C ARG A 360 4.59 10.44 3.35
N ALA A 361 3.50 10.07 2.67
CA ALA A 361 2.86 10.92 1.68
C ALA A 361 2.25 12.18 2.32
N ARG A 362 1.60 12.06 3.49
CA ARG A 362 1.09 13.18 4.28
C ARG A 362 2.20 14.19 4.63
N ALA A 363 3.36 13.71 5.10
CA ALA A 363 4.50 14.56 5.43
C ALA A 363 5.06 15.31 4.21
N LEU A 364 5.17 14.63 3.06
CA LEU A 364 5.66 15.22 1.81
C LEU A 364 4.71 16.30 1.28
N LEU A 365 3.40 16.07 1.35
CA LEU A 365 2.40 17.04 0.92
C LEU A 365 2.27 18.22 1.89
N LEU A 366 2.47 17.99 3.19
CA LEU A 366 2.58 19.08 4.16
C LEU A 366 3.79 19.97 3.87
N GLN A 367 4.94 19.38 3.56
CA GLN A 367 6.14 20.12 3.16
C GLN A 367 5.90 20.92 1.86
N GLU A 368 5.15 20.37 0.91
CA GLU A 368 4.74 21.07 -0.31
C GLU A 368 3.91 22.33 0.00
N ILE A 369 2.99 22.27 0.96
CA ILE A 369 2.21 23.44 1.41
C ILE A 369 3.14 24.54 1.94
N HIS A 370 4.06 24.20 2.84
CA HIS A 370 5.00 25.16 3.42
C HIS A 370 5.93 25.78 2.35
N LEU A 371 6.42 24.97 1.42
CA LEU A 371 7.25 25.47 0.31
C LEU A 371 6.50 26.43 -0.61
N HIS A 372 5.20 26.18 -0.82
CA HIS A 372 4.35 27.02 -1.65
C HIS A 372 4.09 28.39 -1.01
N GLN A 373 4.07 28.48 0.33
CA GLN A 373 3.98 29.76 1.05
C GLN A 373 5.26 30.60 0.90
N ILE A 374 6.43 29.97 0.98
CA ILE A 374 7.74 30.65 0.89
C ILE A 374 8.05 31.19 -0.51
N HIS A 375 7.53 30.57 -1.57
CA HIS A 375 7.82 31.00 -2.95
C HIS A 375 7.04 32.22 -3.44
N LEU A 376 6.04 32.66 -2.66
CA LEU A 376 5.10 33.74 -3.02
C LEU A 376 5.12 34.91 -2.01
N SER A 377 5.95 34.82 -0.97
CA SER A 377 6.37 35.94 -0.11
C SER A 377 7.70 36.48 -0.62
#